data_AF-A0A967JJ93-F1
#
_entry.id   AF-A0A967JJ93-F1
#
_cell.length_a   1.000
_cell.length_b   1.000
_cell.length_c   1.000
_cell.angle_alpha   90.00
_cell.angle_beta   90.00
_cell.angle_gamma   90.00
#
_symmetry.space_group_name_H-M   'P 1'
#
loop_
_entity.id
_entity.type
_entity.pdbx_description
1 polymer ?
#
loop_
_entity_poly.entity_id
_entity_poly.type
_entity_poly.pdbx_seq_one_letter_code
_entity_poly.pdbx_strand_id
1 'polypeptide(L)'
;MSENDPDWSVFWSHSGYRAGPPSPTAIFAGKHVAEDPDVVRSPETLGIIVFEAGHGTIAGVEYEARLGPDTVAGIDNVPPFTYDFLQPFEAPPQVLLTVESAIDGINGGWAYAYGAPAATASQLFVVIDEDQVLDAERGHTTEQVAYVAFGAPTVFPASACGDGNVDPGEICDDGNTAGGDGCSADCLSDESCGNGILDPGEACDDGNTTGGDGCSGSCLSLEICGNGILDPGEVCDDGNTAGGDGCSADCTSDESCGNGVLDPGEACDDGNTSGGDGCS
;
A
#
# COMPACT_ATOMS: atom_id res chain seq x y z
N MET A 1 21.73 -9.16 9.51
CA MET A 1 20.63 -9.71 10.31
C MET A 1 19.55 -10.17 9.36
N SER A 2 19.07 -11.39 9.60
CA SER A 2 17.98 -12.03 8.85
C SER A 2 16.98 -12.63 9.83
N GLU A 3 15.88 -13.18 9.33
CA GLU A 3 14.80 -13.69 10.17
C GLU A 3 15.28 -14.74 11.20
N ASN A 4 16.17 -15.65 10.79
CA ASN A 4 16.65 -16.73 11.65
C ASN A 4 18.03 -16.48 12.28
N ASP A 5 18.70 -15.38 11.95
CA ASP A 5 20.03 -15.05 12.49
C ASP A 5 20.11 -13.58 12.95
N PRO A 6 20.26 -13.32 14.27
CA PRO A 6 20.30 -11.96 14.82
C PRO A 6 21.63 -11.25 14.55
N ASP A 7 22.70 -11.99 14.22
CA ASP A 7 23.99 -11.39 13.94
C ASP A 7 24.07 -10.86 12.49
N TRP A 8 25.18 -10.19 12.21
CA TRP A 8 25.43 -9.67 10.88
C TRP A 8 25.77 -10.80 9.89
N SER A 9 25.34 -10.61 8.64
CA SER A 9 25.59 -11.55 7.55
C SER A 9 25.29 -10.87 6.23
N VAL A 10 26.02 -11.22 5.18
CA VAL A 10 25.76 -10.74 3.82
C VAL A 10 25.58 -11.93 2.88
N PHE A 11 24.76 -11.71 1.85
CA PHE A 11 24.49 -12.68 0.80
C PHE A 11 25.31 -12.37 -0.44
N TRP A 12 25.80 -13.42 -1.08
CA TRP A 12 26.55 -13.36 -2.33
C TRP A 12 26.02 -14.44 -3.28
N SER A 13 26.40 -14.36 -4.55
CA SER A 13 25.96 -15.34 -5.56
C SER A 13 27.11 -15.75 -6.48
N HIS A 14 27.14 -16.99 -6.99
CA HIS A 14 28.23 -17.50 -7.84
C HIS A 14 27.76 -18.66 -8.76
N SER A 15 28.63 -19.21 -9.62
CA SER A 15 28.30 -20.33 -10.55
C SER A 15 28.76 -21.72 -10.08
N GLY A 16 28.79 -21.96 -8.77
CA GLY A 16 29.21 -23.24 -8.17
C GLY A 16 30.70 -23.31 -7.84
N TYR A 17 31.49 -22.35 -8.32
CA TYR A 17 32.85 -22.06 -7.86
C TYR A 17 32.87 -20.66 -7.24
N ARG A 18 33.51 -20.49 -6.07
CA ARG A 18 33.43 -19.21 -5.33
C ARG A 18 34.11 -18.05 -6.05
N ALA A 19 35.16 -18.33 -6.82
CA ALA A 19 35.85 -17.36 -7.67
C ALA A 19 35.28 -17.35 -9.11
N GLY A 20 33.99 -17.68 -9.26
CA GLY A 20 33.32 -17.77 -10.55
C GLY A 20 31.97 -17.07 -10.48
N PRO A 21 31.75 -15.99 -11.25
CA PRO A 21 30.48 -15.27 -11.23
C PRO A 21 29.30 -16.17 -11.63
N PRO A 22 28.04 -15.79 -11.29
CA PRO A 22 26.84 -16.48 -11.77
C PRO A 22 26.86 -16.71 -13.29
N SER A 23 26.24 -17.82 -13.71
CA SER A 23 26.16 -18.20 -15.12
C SER A 23 24.70 -18.26 -15.58
N PRO A 24 24.42 -18.23 -16.89
CA PRO A 24 23.05 -18.36 -17.41
C PRO A 24 22.33 -19.65 -17.00
N THR A 25 23.06 -20.68 -16.57
CA THR A 25 22.49 -22.00 -16.23
C THR A 25 22.51 -22.31 -14.75
N ALA A 26 23.17 -21.49 -13.93
CA ALA A 26 23.30 -21.75 -12.51
C ALA A 26 23.62 -20.48 -11.73
N ILE A 27 22.81 -20.26 -10.69
CA ILE A 27 23.07 -19.33 -9.60
C ILE A 27 23.10 -20.15 -8.31
N PHE A 28 24.17 -19.97 -7.55
CA PHE A 28 24.32 -20.50 -6.20
C PHE A 28 24.38 -19.30 -5.28
N ALA A 29 23.55 -19.27 -4.24
CA ALA A 29 23.59 -18.23 -3.23
C ALA A 29 24.37 -18.74 -2.02
N GLY A 30 25.21 -17.87 -1.46
CA GLY A 30 25.89 -18.12 -0.21
C GLY A 30 25.56 -17.03 0.80
N LYS A 31 25.66 -17.37 2.07
CA LYS A 31 25.63 -16.43 3.19
C LYS A 31 27.02 -16.46 3.81
N HIS A 32 27.72 -15.33 3.83
CA HIS A 32 29.00 -15.22 4.51
C HIS A 32 28.86 -14.24 5.68
N VAL A 33 29.72 -14.43 6.66
CA VAL A 33 29.76 -13.66 7.91
C VAL A 33 31.12 -13.01 8.09
N ALA A 34 31.86 -12.87 6.98
CA ALA A 34 33.25 -12.41 6.94
C ALA A 34 34.11 -13.10 8.03
N GLU A 35 34.69 -12.35 8.95
CA GLU A 35 35.57 -12.85 10.02
C GLU A 35 34.83 -13.18 11.33
N ASP A 36 33.49 -13.19 11.33
CA ASP A 36 32.73 -13.57 12.51
C ASP A 36 33.16 -14.98 12.99
N PRO A 37 33.62 -15.12 14.26
CA PRO A 37 34.03 -16.41 14.79
C PRO A 37 32.88 -17.42 14.88
N ASP A 38 31.62 -16.98 14.88
CA ASP A 38 30.45 -17.84 14.72
C ASP A 38 30.09 -18.03 13.24
N VAL A 39 30.60 -19.13 12.69
CA VAL A 39 30.34 -19.53 11.30
C VAL A 39 29.11 -20.42 11.14
N VAL A 40 28.36 -20.72 12.22
CA VAL A 40 27.18 -21.60 12.18
C VAL A 40 25.92 -20.75 12.06
N ARG A 41 25.30 -20.76 10.88
CA ARG A 41 24.08 -20.00 10.59
C ARG A 41 22.88 -20.91 10.38
N SER A 42 21.72 -20.44 10.84
CA SER A 42 20.47 -21.15 10.62
C SER A 42 20.08 -21.12 9.13
N PRO A 43 19.40 -22.15 8.60
CA PRO A 43 18.86 -22.11 7.25
C PRO A 43 17.90 -20.93 7.06
N GLU A 44 17.98 -20.26 5.91
CA GLU A 44 17.12 -19.13 5.56
C GLU A 44 16.29 -19.42 4.31
N THR A 45 15.06 -18.88 4.27
CA THR A 45 14.25 -18.87 3.04
C THR A 45 14.64 -17.65 2.21
N LEU A 46 15.16 -17.88 1.00
CA LEU A 46 15.59 -16.80 0.11
C LEU A 46 14.52 -16.50 -0.95
N GLY A 47 14.11 -15.24 -1.02
CA GLY A 47 13.46 -14.68 -2.21
C GLY A 47 14.51 -14.27 -3.23
N ILE A 48 14.29 -14.58 -4.50
CA ILE A 48 15.23 -14.24 -5.59
C ILE A 48 14.49 -13.41 -6.63
N ILE A 49 15.10 -12.29 -7.01
CA ILE A 49 14.72 -11.49 -8.17
C ILE A 49 15.88 -11.59 -9.17
N VAL A 50 15.58 -11.95 -10.42
CA VAL A 50 16.59 -12.11 -11.47
C VAL A 50 16.42 -10.97 -12.47
N PHE A 51 17.51 -10.27 -12.74
CA PHE A 51 17.62 -9.28 -13.81
C PHE A 51 18.52 -9.84 -14.90
N GLU A 52 18.02 -9.85 -16.15
CA GLU A 52 18.88 -10.10 -17.30
C GLU A 52 19.83 -8.92 -17.49
N ALA A 53 21.08 -9.20 -17.85
CA ALA A 53 22.06 -8.15 -18.07
C ALA A 53 21.65 -7.28 -19.26
N GLY A 54 21.62 -5.97 -19.06
CA GLY A 54 21.18 -5.03 -20.08
C GLY A 54 20.87 -3.65 -19.53
N HIS A 55 20.53 -2.76 -20.46
CA HIS A 55 20.11 -1.40 -20.19
C HIS A 55 18.76 -1.17 -20.89
N GLY A 56 17.82 -0.48 -20.26
CA GLY A 56 16.49 -0.23 -20.83
C GLY A 56 15.56 0.51 -19.89
N THR A 57 14.25 0.35 -20.09
CA THR A 57 13.22 0.95 -19.22
C THR A 57 12.23 -0.09 -18.73
N ILE A 58 11.80 0.03 -17.47
CA ILE A 58 10.72 -0.74 -16.84
C ILE A 58 9.73 0.25 -16.25
N ALA A 59 8.50 0.27 -16.74
CA ALA A 59 7.45 1.18 -16.27
C ALA A 59 7.89 2.67 -16.21
N GLY A 60 8.64 3.14 -17.22
CA GLY A 60 9.14 4.52 -17.27
C GLY A 60 10.37 4.80 -16.40
N VAL A 61 10.93 3.80 -15.73
CA VAL A 61 12.19 3.92 -14.98
C VAL A 61 13.32 3.35 -15.83
N GLU A 62 14.32 4.17 -16.14
CA GLU A 62 15.56 3.71 -16.77
C GLU A 62 16.30 2.77 -15.82
N TYR A 63 16.83 1.66 -16.33
CA TYR A 63 17.59 0.70 -15.54
C TYR A 63 18.80 0.17 -16.30
N GLU A 64 19.81 -0.24 -15.53
CA GLU A 64 20.89 -1.09 -16.01
C GLU A 64 21.17 -2.19 -15.00
N ALA A 65 21.27 -3.43 -15.46
CA ALA A 65 21.72 -4.57 -14.67
C ALA A 65 22.94 -5.20 -15.35
N ARG A 66 24.01 -5.45 -14.58
CA ARG A 66 25.24 -5.99 -15.17
C ARG A 66 26.14 -6.67 -14.14
N LEU A 67 26.89 -7.66 -14.61
CA LEU A 67 28.08 -8.17 -13.94
C LEU A 67 29.29 -7.35 -14.40
N GLY A 68 29.91 -6.62 -13.47
CA GLY A 68 31.09 -5.81 -13.76
C GLY A 68 32.36 -6.65 -13.98
N PRO A 69 33.47 -6.03 -14.41
CA PRO A 69 34.75 -6.71 -14.48
C PRO A 69 35.32 -7.03 -13.09
N ASP A 70 36.19 -8.03 -13.04
CA ASP A 70 36.98 -8.40 -11.86
C ASP A 70 38.11 -7.36 -11.62
N THR A 71 37.76 -6.28 -10.93
CA THR A 71 38.64 -5.11 -10.71
C THR A 71 38.36 -4.35 -9.42
N VAL A 72 37.32 -4.72 -8.66
CA VAL A 72 36.97 -4.04 -7.41
C VAL A 72 37.83 -4.62 -6.31
N ALA A 73 38.30 -3.84 -5.36
CA ALA A 73 39.02 -4.39 -4.21
C ALA A 73 38.53 -3.73 -2.92
N GLY A 74 39.24 -4.03 -1.84
CA GLY A 74 39.00 -3.51 -0.50
C GLY A 74 39.06 -2.00 -0.38
N ILE A 75 38.44 -1.46 0.67
CA ILE A 75 38.44 -0.02 0.95
C ILE A 75 39.84 0.55 1.22
N ASP A 76 40.79 -0.29 1.64
CA ASP A 76 42.18 0.12 1.86
C ASP A 76 43.02 0.07 0.58
N ASN A 77 42.50 -0.48 -0.52
CA ASN A 77 43.16 -0.56 -1.83
C ASN A 77 43.01 0.71 -2.69
N VAL A 78 42.79 1.88 -2.07
CA VAL A 78 42.68 3.20 -2.73
C VAL A 78 41.45 3.33 -3.67
N PRO A 79 40.21 3.25 -3.13
CA PRO A 79 38.96 3.48 -3.89
C PRO A 79 38.82 4.95 -4.37
N PRO A 80 37.86 5.25 -5.29
CA PRO A 80 36.81 4.37 -5.82
C PRO A 80 37.29 3.42 -6.93
N PHE A 81 36.74 2.22 -6.95
CA PHE A 81 36.73 1.37 -8.14
C PHE A 81 35.51 1.73 -8.98
N THR A 82 35.68 1.77 -10.30
CA THR A 82 34.69 2.35 -11.19
C THR A 82 34.19 1.31 -12.20
N TYR A 83 32.88 1.20 -12.34
CA TYR A 83 32.24 0.51 -13.46
C TYR A 83 31.58 1.52 -14.37
N ASP A 84 31.93 1.46 -15.66
CA ASP A 84 31.24 2.25 -16.68
C ASP A 84 29.90 1.60 -17.02
N PHE A 85 28.84 2.42 -17.03
CA PHE A 85 27.54 1.99 -17.54
C PHE A 85 27.61 1.72 -19.05
N LEU A 86 26.77 0.79 -19.53
CA LEU A 86 26.69 0.47 -20.96
C LEU A 86 26.28 1.71 -21.77
N GLN A 87 25.42 2.53 -21.18
CA GLN A 87 24.99 3.82 -21.71
C GLN A 87 24.86 4.82 -20.56
N PRO A 88 25.10 6.13 -20.78
CA PRO A 88 24.85 7.13 -19.76
C PRO A 88 23.35 7.23 -19.45
N PHE A 89 23.01 7.23 -18.17
CA PHE A 89 21.67 7.60 -17.70
C PHE A 89 21.38 9.08 -17.97
N GLU A 90 20.10 9.47 -18.01
CA GLU A 90 19.71 10.88 -18.13
C GLU A 90 20.22 11.75 -16.96
N ALA A 91 20.25 11.16 -15.77
CA ALA A 91 20.80 11.72 -14.54
C ALA A 91 21.45 10.59 -13.71
N PRO A 92 22.32 10.89 -12.73
CA PRO A 92 22.88 9.86 -11.87
C PRO A 92 21.78 8.97 -11.26
N PRO A 93 21.91 7.63 -11.30
CA PRO A 93 20.90 6.73 -10.79
C PRO A 93 20.62 6.97 -9.30
N GLN A 94 19.36 6.85 -8.91
CA GLN A 94 18.89 7.12 -7.54
C GLN A 94 18.91 5.87 -6.65
N VAL A 95 18.76 4.69 -7.25
CA VAL A 95 18.81 3.42 -6.53
C VAL A 95 19.94 2.58 -7.12
N LEU A 96 20.80 2.09 -6.23
CA LEU A 96 21.94 1.24 -6.56
C LEU A 96 21.88 0.01 -5.66
N LEU A 97 21.84 -1.16 -6.27
CA LEU A 97 21.99 -2.44 -5.61
C LEU A 97 23.29 -3.06 -6.08
N THR A 98 24.12 -3.52 -5.15
CA THR A 98 25.38 -4.21 -5.45
C THR A 98 25.43 -5.54 -4.73
N VAL A 99 25.91 -6.57 -5.41
CA VAL A 99 26.05 -7.92 -4.86
C VAL A 99 27.39 -8.48 -5.30
N GLU A 100 28.15 -8.99 -4.34
CA GLU A 100 29.37 -9.73 -4.65
C GLU A 100 29.02 -11.01 -5.43
N SER A 101 29.67 -11.15 -6.58
CA SER A 101 29.38 -12.22 -7.55
C SER A 101 30.50 -13.27 -7.63
N ALA A 102 31.71 -12.90 -7.25
CA ALA A 102 32.81 -13.85 -7.13
C ALA A 102 33.77 -13.34 -6.07
N ILE A 103 34.19 -14.25 -5.19
CA ILE A 103 35.27 -14.04 -4.23
C ILE A 103 36.52 -14.67 -4.81
N ASP A 104 37.45 -13.81 -5.20
CA ASP A 104 38.80 -14.23 -5.51
C ASP A 104 39.57 -14.25 -4.19
N GLY A 105 40.13 -15.40 -3.84
CA GLY A 105 40.87 -15.56 -2.58
C GLY A 105 40.10 -16.27 -1.46
N ILE A 106 40.36 -15.83 -0.22
CA ILE A 106 39.87 -16.46 1.02
C ILE A 106 39.25 -15.49 2.04
N ASN A 107 39.43 -14.18 1.85
CA ASN A 107 38.82 -13.15 2.70
C ASN A 107 37.47 -12.80 2.09
N GLY A 108 36.40 -12.95 2.86
CA GLY A 108 35.04 -12.65 2.39
C GLY A 108 34.69 -11.21 2.69
N GLY A 109 34.05 -10.50 1.76
CA GLY A 109 33.64 -9.11 1.96
C GLY A 109 32.27 -8.83 1.37
N TRP A 110 31.79 -7.61 1.48
CA TRP A 110 30.55 -7.18 0.87
C TRP A 110 30.78 -5.99 -0.06
N ALA A 111 30.15 -6.07 -1.22
CA ALA A 111 30.13 -4.96 -2.16
C ALA A 111 29.13 -3.89 -1.70
N TYR A 112 29.55 -2.62 -1.76
CA TYR A 112 28.62 -1.50 -1.61
C TYR A 112 28.98 -0.33 -2.53
N ALA A 113 27.98 0.48 -2.87
CA ALA A 113 28.17 1.69 -3.67
C ALA A 113 28.91 2.77 -2.85
N TYR A 114 30.01 3.29 -3.38
CA TYR A 114 30.99 4.07 -2.61
C TYR A 114 30.92 5.57 -2.92
N GLY A 115 30.83 6.39 -1.86
CA GLY A 115 30.94 7.85 -1.94
C GLY A 115 29.60 8.59 -1.99
N ALA A 116 29.69 9.93 -2.01
CA ALA A 116 28.55 10.84 -2.10
C ALA A 116 28.87 11.94 -3.13
N PRO A 117 28.46 11.79 -4.41
CA PRO A 117 27.56 10.76 -4.93
C PRO A 117 28.27 9.40 -5.17
N ALA A 118 27.51 8.30 -5.09
CA ALA A 118 28.01 6.94 -5.34
C ALA A 118 28.00 6.54 -6.83
N ALA A 119 27.45 7.40 -7.70
CA ALA A 119 27.46 7.25 -9.14
C ALA A 119 27.41 8.62 -9.83
N THR A 120 27.85 8.64 -11.09
CA THR A 120 27.56 9.70 -12.06
C THR A 120 26.53 9.18 -13.06
N ALA A 121 26.15 9.99 -14.05
CA ALA A 121 25.33 9.51 -15.15
C ALA A 121 25.99 8.36 -15.95
N SER A 122 27.32 8.24 -15.92
CA SER A 122 28.06 7.28 -16.76
C SER A 122 28.82 6.21 -15.99
N GLN A 123 28.94 6.34 -14.67
CA GLN A 123 29.82 5.48 -13.86
C GLN A 123 29.21 5.18 -12.51
N LEU A 124 29.36 3.94 -12.06
CA LEU A 124 29.14 3.48 -10.69
C LEU A 124 30.47 3.42 -9.95
N PHE A 125 30.49 3.91 -8.70
CA PHE A 125 31.60 3.74 -7.78
C PHE A 125 31.28 2.63 -6.79
N VAL A 126 32.19 1.67 -6.66
CA VAL A 126 31.98 0.46 -5.86
C VAL A 126 33.25 0.11 -5.11
N VAL A 127 33.10 -0.58 -3.98
CA VAL A 127 34.20 -1.08 -3.18
C VAL A 127 33.75 -2.37 -2.47
N ILE A 128 34.71 -3.22 -2.12
CA ILE A 128 34.51 -4.33 -1.18
C ILE A 128 34.90 -3.86 0.22
N ASP A 129 34.14 -4.30 1.20
CA ASP A 129 34.45 -4.10 2.60
C ASP A 129 34.37 -5.39 3.38
N GLU A 130 35.07 -5.47 4.49
CA GLU A 130 35.04 -6.59 5.41
C GLU A 130 34.88 -6.10 6.86
N ASP A 131 34.48 -7.03 7.73
CA ASP A 131 34.39 -6.71 9.15
C ASP A 131 35.80 -6.61 9.73
N GLN A 132 35.92 -5.97 10.90
CA GLN A 132 37.22 -5.76 11.55
C GLN A 132 37.30 -6.46 12.91
N VAL A 133 36.59 -7.59 13.06
CA VAL A 133 36.45 -8.26 14.36
C VAL A 133 37.74 -8.97 14.76
N LEU A 134 38.48 -9.57 13.82
CA LEU A 134 39.68 -10.35 14.11
C LEU A 134 40.95 -9.72 13.56
N ASP A 135 40.88 -9.05 12.42
CA ASP A 135 41.93 -8.16 11.95
C ASP A 135 41.38 -6.79 11.52
N ALA A 136 42.29 -5.86 11.21
CA ALA A 136 41.92 -4.50 10.83
C ALA A 136 42.26 -4.20 9.37
N GLU A 137 42.78 -5.19 8.64
CA GLU A 137 43.03 -5.05 7.21
C GLU A 137 41.67 -5.02 6.52
N ARG A 138 41.51 -4.14 5.55
CA ARG A 138 40.32 -4.13 4.67
C ARG A 138 40.75 -4.07 3.22
N GLY A 139 41.87 -4.75 2.96
CA GLY A 139 42.50 -4.85 1.67
C GLY A 139 42.26 -6.23 1.08
N HIS A 140 41.75 -6.25 -0.14
CA HIS A 140 41.36 -7.46 -0.83
C HIS A 140 42.15 -7.65 -2.12
N THR A 141 42.05 -8.85 -2.69
CA THR A 141 42.37 -9.08 -4.11
C THR A 141 41.35 -8.34 -4.98
N THR A 142 41.38 -8.53 -6.30
CA THR A 142 40.26 -8.02 -7.10
C THR A 142 39.09 -8.98 -6.97
N GLU A 143 37.90 -8.46 -6.74
CA GLU A 143 36.64 -9.16 -6.75
C GLU A 143 35.75 -8.66 -7.90
N GLN A 144 34.72 -9.47 -8.18
CA GLN A 144 33.72 -9.16 -9.17
C GLN A 144 32.35 -8.85 -8.53
N VAL A 145 31.79 -7.70 -8.89
CA VAL A 145 30.51 -7.22 -8.36
C VAL A 145 29.47 -7.17 -9.48
N ALA A 146 28.26 -7.68 -9.19
CA ALA A 146 27.08 -7.40 -9.99
C ALA A 146 26.33 -6.20 -9.40
N TYR A 147 25.71 -5.42 -10.26
CA TYR A 147 24.88 -4.29 -9.84
C TYR A 147 23.57 -4.21 -10.62
N VAL A 148 22.60 -3.55 -10.00
CA VAL A 148 21.41 -3.02 -10.64
C VAL A 148 21.30 -1.55 -10.28
N ALA A 149 21.20 -0.70 -11.29
CA ALA A 149 21.04 0.75 -11.15
C ALA A 149 19.69 1.16 -11.74
N PHE A 150 18.94 2.00 -11.01
CA PHE A 150 17.71 2.61 -11.49
C PHE A 150 17.85 4.12 -11.53
N GLY A 151 17.50 4.71 -12.68
CA GLY A 151 17.38 6.14 -12.87
C GLY A 151 16.28 6.74 -12.01
N ALA A 152 16.18 8.07 -12.03
CA ALA A 152 14.99 8.72 -11.49
C ALA A 152 13.75 8.23 -12.28
N PRO A 153 12.61 7.97 -11.62
CA PRO A 153 11.38 7.68 -12.33
C PRO A 153 11.07 8.86 -13.24
N THR A 154 11.01 8.63 -14.55
CA THR A 154 10.58 9.69 -15.49
C THR A 154 9.06 9.86 -15.44
N VAL A 155 8.34 8.86 -14.93
CA VAL A 155 6.89 8.83 -14.72
C VAL A 155 6.59 7.92 -13.53
N PHE A 156 6.45 8.46 -12.33
CA PHE A 156 5.22 8.15 -11.62
C PHE A 156 4.28 9.26 -12.08
N PRO A 157 3.08 9.00 -12.66
CA PRO A 157 2.08 10.05 -12.58
C PRO A 157 2.05 10.45 -11.10
N ALA A 158 2.25 11.73 -10.81
CA ALA A 158 2.07 12.18 -9.44
C ALA A 158 0.64 11.75 -9.11
N SER A 159 0.47 10.92 -8.07
CA SER A 159 -0.87 10.45 -7.68
C SER A 159 -1.79 11.66 -7.67
N ALA A 160 -2.76 11.62 -8.56
CA ALA A 160 -3.57 12.76 -8.92
C ALA A 160 -4.96 12.26 -9.25
N CYS A 161 -5.86 12.54 -8.32
CA CYS A 161 -7.27 12.37 -8.55
C CYS A 161 -7.70 13.01 -9.88
N GLY A 162 -8.44 12.24 -10.66
CA GLY A 162 -8.97 12.61 -11.97
C GLY A 162 -8.07 12.27 -13.15
N ASP A 163 -7.12 11.35 -13.00
CA ASP A 163 -6.23 10.93 -14.09
C ASP A 163 -6.71 9.68 -14.85
N GLY A 164 -7.78 9.05 -14.37
CA GLY A 164 -8.42 7.87 -14.93
C GLY A 164 -7.88 6.56 -14.37
N ASN A 165 -6.95 6.58 -13.42
CA ASN A 165 -6.41 5.40 -12.75
C ASN A 165 -6.62 5.52 -11.24
N VAL A 166 -7.00 4.40 -10.60
CA VAL A 166 -7.06 4.36 -9.12
C VAL A 166 -5.64 4.15 -8.59
N ASP A 167 -5.05 5.21 -8.05
CA ASP A 167 -3.70 5.22 -7.50
C ASP A 167 -3.64 4.81 -6.01
N PRO A 168 -2.46 4.45 -5.48
CA PRO A 168 -2.31 4.14 -4.05
C PRO A 168 -2.76 5.30 -3.14
N GLY A 169 -3.85 5.09 -2.42
CA GLY A 169 -4.45 6.07 -1.51
C GLY A 169 -5.81 6.59 -1.96
N GLU A 170 -6.20 6.34 -3.21
CA GLU A 170 -7.51 6.66 -3.76
C GLU A 170 -8.49 5.50 -3.54
N ILE A 171 -9.76 5.84 -3.37
CA ILE A 171 -10.88 4.88 -3.30
C ILE A 171 -11.48 4.65 -4.70
N CYS A 172 -11.49 5.70 -5.53
CA CYS A 172 -12.02 5.72 -6.88
C CYS A 172 -11.22 6.71 -7.74
N ASP A 173 -11.43 6.69 -9.06
CA ASP A 173 -11.05 7.76 -9.98
C ASP A 173 -11.97 7.65 -11.20
N ASP A 174 -12.65 8.75 -11.56
CA ASP A 174 -13.59 8.81 -12.69
C ASP A 174 -13.04 9.59 -13.91
N GLY A 175 -11.75 9.91 -13.90
CA GLY A 175 -11.07 10.64 -14.97
C GLY A 175 -11.23 12.16 -14.91
N ASN A 176 -11.76 12.71 -13.81
CA ASN A 176 -11.75 14.14 -13.56
C ASN A 176 -11.83 14.50 -12.05
N THR A 177 -11.88 15.79 -11.72
CA THR A 177 -11.96 16.27 -10.32
C THR A 177 -13.27 17.01 -10.04
N ALA A 178 -14.32 16.74 -10.82
CA ALA A 178 -15.67 17.09 -10.40
C ALA A 178 -16.10 16.11 -9.29
N GLY A 179 -17.12 16.50 -8.55
CA GLY A 179 -17.82 15.58 -7.65
C GLY A 179 -19.28 15.55 -8.04
N GLY A 180 -19.97 14.49 -7.62
CA GLY A 180 -21.33 14.14 -8.00
C GLY A 180 -21.42 13.39 -9.33
N ASP A 181 -20.30 12.89 -9.86
CA ASP A 181 -20.21 12.14 -11.12
C ASP A 181 -19.64 10.71 -10.97
N GLY A 182 -19.52 10.23 -9.73
CA GLY A 182 -19.17 8.84 -9.41
C GLY A 182 -17.81 8.69 -8.72
N CYS A 183 -17.13 9.80 -8.44
CA CYS A 183 -15.97 9.85 -7.57
C CYS A 183 -15.85 11.27 -7.01
N SER A 184 -15.47 11.40 -5.74
CA SER A 184 -15.29 12.72 -5.14
C SER A 184 -14.11 13.45 -5.78
N ALA A 185 -14.13 14.79 -5.74
CA ALA A 185 -13.08 15.63 -6.33
C ALA A 185 -11.67 15.42 -5.71
N ASP A 186 -11.58 14.70 -4.59
CA ASP A 186 -10.34 14.31 -3.93
C ASP A 186 -10.09 12.78 -3.95
N CYS A 187 -10.95 12.02 -4.63
CA CYS A 187 -10.86 10.56 -4.80
C CYS A 187 -10.88 9.76 -3.49
N LEU A 188 -11.41 10.37 -2.43
CA LEU A 188 -11.56 9.75 -1.10
C LEU A 188 -12.96 9.19 -0.85
N SER A 189 -13.89 9.33 -1.79
CA SER A 189 -15.22 8.76 -1.73
C SER A 189 -15.68 8.33 -3.12
N ASP A 190 -16.27 7.15 -3.24
CA ASP A 190 -16.91 6.64 -4.47
C ASP A 190 -18.34 7.15 -4.67
N GLU A 191 -18.77 8.11 -3.83
CA GLU A 191 -20.09 8.78 -3.89
C GLU A 191 -21.26 7.79 -3.83
N SER A 192 -21.05 6.67 -3.14
CA SER A 192 -22.06 5.64 -2.93
C SER A 192 -22.75 5.81 -1.58
N CYS A 193 -24.08 5.74 -1.60
CA CYS A 193 -24.87 5.74 -0.37
C CYS A 193 -24.49 4.60 0.57
N GLY A 194 -24.29 4.94 1.84
CA GLY A 194 -23.90 4.04 2.91
C GLY A 194 -22.39 3.86 3.02
N ASN A 195 -21.57 4.75 2.45
CA ASN A 195 -20.11 4.67 2.54
C ASN A 195 -19.54 5.36 3.79
N GLY A 196 -20.38 5.99 4.62
CA GLY A 196 -20.00 6.69 5.84
C GLY A 196 -19.55 8.13 5.61
N ILE A 197 -19.68 8.65 4.38
CA ILE A 197 -19.28 9.99 3.97
C ILE A 197 -20.54 10.68 3.43
N LEU A 198 -20.80 11.91 3.87
CA LEU A 198 -21.92 12.67 3.35
C LEU A 198 -21.54 13.30 2.00
N ASP A 199 -21.96 12.67 0.92
CA ASP A 199 -21.58 13.04 -0.44
C ASP A 199 -22.57 14.02 -1.11
N PRO A 200 -22.15 14.71 -2.19
CA PRO A 200 -23.04 15.62 -2.92
C PRO A 200 -24.30 14.92 -3.45
N GLY A 201 -25.47 15.32 -2.94
CA GLY A 201 -26.76 14.76 -3.34
C GLY A 201 -27.43 13.95 -2.24
N GLU A 202 -26.70 13.61 -1.19
CA GLU A 202 -27.22 12.91 -0.02
C GLU A 202 -27.78 13.89 1.02
N ALA A 203 -28.86 13.46 1.68
CA ALA A 203 -29.43 14.13 2.85
C ALA A 203 -28.83 13.62 4.16
N CYS A 204 -28.35 12.37 4.17
CA CYS A 204 -27.73 11.68 5.29
C CYS A 204 -26.88 10.51 4.77
N ASP A 205 -25.98 10.00 5.61
CA ASP A 205 -25.30 8.73 5.41
C ASP A 205 -24.97 8.16 6.81
N ASP A 206 -25.45 6.95 7.11
CA ASP A 206 -25.21 6.26 8.39
C ASP A 206 -24.26 5.05 8.27
N GLY A 207 -23.50 5.00 7.18
CA GLY A 207 -22.47 3.99 6.93
C GLY A 207 -23.01 2.65 6.44
N ASN A 208 -24.28 2.58 6.03
CA ASN A 208 -24.82 1.44 5.31
C ASN A 208 -26.09 1.81 4.51
N THR A 209 -26.69 0.83 3.82
CA THR A 209 -27.92 1.03 3.01
C THR A 209 -29.14 0.33 3.61
N THR A 210 -29.09 -0.04 4.88
CA THR A 210 -30.26 -0.51 5.62
C THR A 210 -31.14 0.70 5.90
N GLY A 211 -32.44 0.47 6.05
CA GLY A 211 -33.35 1.49 6.55
C GLY A 211 -33.87 1.09 7.93
N GLY A 212 -34.33 2.08 8.67
CA GLY A 212 -34.73 2.01 10.08
C GLY A 212 -33.59 2.23 11.07
N ASP A 213 -32.41 2.66 10.62
CA ASP A 213 -31.23 2.91 11.44
C ASP A 213 -30.71 4.35 11.42
N GLY A 214 -31.48 5.26 10.80
CA GLY A 214 -31.32 6.71 10.94
C GLY A 214 -31.19 7.44 9.61
N CYS A 215 -30.79 6.73 8.56
CA CYS A 215 -30.81 7.22 7.20
C CYS A 215 -31.55 6.25 6.29
N SER A 216 -32.33 6.77 5.35
CA SER A 216 -32.96 5.92 4.35
C SER A 216 -31.90 5.15 3.56
N GLY A 217 -32.17 3.92 3.15
CA GLY A 217 -31.24 3.12 2.34
C GLY A 217 -30.93 3.69 0.93
N SER A 218 -31.48 4.85 0.58
CA SER A 218 -31.14 5.64 -0.61
C SER A 218 -30.41 6.95 -0.30
N CYS A 219 -30.18 7.26 0.98
CA CYS A 219 -29.54 8.46 1.48
C CYS A 219 -30.28 9.78 1.10
N LEU A 220 -31.53 9.70 0.65
CA LEU A 220 -32.31 10.86 0.20
C LEU A 220 -33.12 11.54 1.31
N SER A 221 -33.32 10.85 2.44
CA SER A 221 -34.04 11.36 3.60
C SER A 221 -33.50 10.79 4.91
N LEU A 222 -33.52 11.61 5.95
CA LEU A 222 -33.40 11.16 7.33
C LEU A 222 -34.68 10.46 7.75
N GLU A 223 -34.54 9.35 8.46
CA GLU A 223 -35.67 8.57 8.96
C GLU A 223 -36.14 9.14 10.29
N ILE A 224 -37.09 10.07 10.22
CA ILE A 224 -37.61 10.80 11.37
C ILE A 224 -39.11 11.03 11.23
N CYS A 225 -39.82 10.86 12.35
CA CYS A 225 -41.26 11.11 12.41
C CYS A 225 -41.61 12.55 12.02
N GLY A 226 -42.59 12.68 11.15
CA GLY A 226 -43.12 13.93 10.62
C GLY A 226 -42.37 14.44 9.39
N ASN A 227 -41.60 13.60 8.70
CA ASN A 227 -40.90 13.98 7.46
C ASN A 227 -41.77 13.82 6.20
N GLY A 228 -42.99 13.29 6.33
CA GLY A 228 -43.93 13.03 5.24
C GLY A 228 -43.70 11.70 4.51
N ILE A 229 -42.81 10.86 5.01
CA ILE A 229 -42.41 9.56 4.43
C ILE A 229 -42.68 8.51 5.51
N LEU A 230 -43.38 7.43 5.15
CA LEU A 230 -43.58 6.32 6.08
C LEU A 230 -42.30 5.48 6.16
N ASP A 231 -41.47 5.74 7.17
CA ASP A 231 -40.17 5.10 7.35
C ASP A 231 -40.27 3.75 8.10
N PRO A 232 -39.24 2.88 8.00
CA PRO A 232 -39.24 1.60 8.71
C PRO A 232 -39.35 1.78 10.23
N GLY A 233 -40.46 1.29 10.81
CA GLY A 233 -40.75 1.38 12.24
C GLY A 233 -41.89 2.34 12.58
N GLU A 234 -42.29 3.18 11.62
CA GLU A 234 -43.45 4.07 11.77
C GLU A 234 -44.74 3.36 11.40
N VAL A 235 -45.82 3.70 12.10
CA VAL A 235 -47.19 3.23 11.83
C VAL A 235 -47.92 4.20 10.89
N CYS A 236 -47.57 5.48 10.97
CA CYS A 236 -48.09 6.58 10.18
C CYS A 236 -47.03 7.67 10.04
N ASP A 237 -47.20 8.57 9.08
CA ASP A 237 -46.51 9.87 9.04
C ASP A 237 -47.43 10.87 8.31
N ASP A 238 -47.82 11.95 8.98
CA ASP A 238 -48.71 12.99 8.43
C ASP A 238 -47.97 14.29 8.02
N GLY A 239 -46.64 14.24 7.98
CA GLY A 239 -45.77 15.34 7.60
C GLY A 239 -45.50 16.36 8.70
N ASN A 240 -45.85 16.05 9.96
CA ASN A 240 -45.48 16.86 11.11
C ASN A 240 -45.41 16.05 12.42
N THR A 241 -45.13 16.71 13.55
CA THR A 241 -45.03 16.06 14.88
C THR A 241 -46.07 16.59 15.88
N ALA A 242 -47.15 17.20 15.38
CA ALA A 242 -48.34 17.39 16.18
C ALA A 242 -49.04 16.03 16.39
N GLY A 243 -49.86 15.95 17.43
CA GLY A 243 -50.75 14.81 17.61
C GLY A 243 -52.19 15.31 17.63
N GLY A 244 -53.11 14.40 17.36
CA GLY A 244 -54.54 14.66 17.18
C GLY A 244 -54.90 15.12 15.76
N ASP A 245 -53.98 15.02 14.80
CA ASP A 245 -54.16 15.38 13.39
C ASP A 245 -54.06 14.20 12.40
N GLY A 246 -54.05 12.96 12.91
CA GLY A 246 -54.11 11.75 12.12
C GLY A 246 -52.85 10.89 12.18
N CYS A 247 -51.84 11.32 12.94
CA CYS A 247 -50.69 10.52 13.32
C CYS A 247 -50.18 10.99 14.68
N SER A 248 -49.72 10.08 15.54
CA SER A 248 -49.14 10.46 16.82
C SER A 248 -47.83 11.23 16.62
N ALA A 249 -47.49 12.11 17.56
CA ALA A 249 -46.27 12.92 17.51
C ALA A 249 -44.94 12.12 17.47
N ASP A 250 -45.00 10.81 17.73
CA ASP A 250 -43.90 9.85 17.66
C ASP A 250 -44.11 8.76 16.59
N CYS A 251 -45.12 8.90 15.74
CA CYS A 251 -45.45 8.01 14.63
C CYS A 251 -45.69 6.54 15.03
N THR A 252 -46.00 6.29 16.31
CA THR A 252 -46.29 4.94 16.83
C THR A 252 -47.77 4.55 16.77
N SER A 253 -48.66 5.48 16.43
CA SER A 253 -50.10 5.29 16.36
C SER A 253 -50.72 6.14 15.23
N ASP A 254 -51.61 5.53 14.44
CA ASP A 254 -52.39 6.21 13.38
C ASP A 254 -53.61 6.99 13.91
N GLU A 255 -53.74 7.12 15.23
CA GLU A 255 -54.81 7.83 15.93
C GLU A 255 -56.22 7.33 15.55
N SER A 256 -56.31 6.05 15.16
CA SER A 256 -57.55 5.39 14.78
C SER A 256 -58.16 4.63 15.96
N CYS A 257 -59.47 4.78 16.14
CA CYS A 257 -60.16 4.14 17.26
C CYS A 257 -60.12 2.61 17.16
N GLY A 258 -59.72 1.96 18.26
CA GLY A 258 -59.57 0.52 18.35
C GLY A 258 -58.22 0.01 17.84
N ASN A 259 -57.18 0.85 17.77
CA ASN A 259 -55.83 0.46 17.32
C ASN A 259 -54.97 -0.13 18.44
N GLY A 260 -55.48 -0.19 19.68
CA GLY A 260 -54.76 -0.73 20.84
C GLY A 260 -53.93 0.30 21.59
N VAL A 261 -53.94 1.57 21.17
CA VAL A 261 -53.24 2.69 21.79
C VAL A 261 -54.30 3.70 22.26
N LEU A 262 -54.10 4.31 23.44
CA LEU A 262 -55.00 5.35 23.92
C LEU A 262 -54.56 6.71 23.37
N ASP A 263 -55.25 7.20 22.35
CA ASP A 263 -54.84 8.39 21.59
C ASP A 263 -55.50 9.70 22.08
N PRO A 264 -54.95 10.88 21.73
CA PRO A 264 -55.54 12.17 22.07
C PRO A 264 -56.98 12.32 21.54
N GLY A 265 -57.94 12.43 22.46
CA GLY A 265 -59.37 12.55 22.13
C GLY A 265 -60.17 11.30 22.43
N GLU A 266 -59.50 10.19 22.74
CA GLU A 266 -60.13 8.95 23.17
C GLU A 266 -60.31 8.90 24.69
N ALA A 267 -61.43 8.32 25.13
CA ALA A 267 -61.68 8.08 26.55
C ALA A 267 -61.14 6.71 27.01
N CYS A 268 -61.04 5.76 26.08
CA CYS A 268 -60.55 4.41 26.22
C CYS A 268 -60.17 3.86 24.83
N ASP A 269 -59.40 2.78 24.79
CA ASP A 269 -59.18 1.94 23.61
C ASP A 269 -59.09 0.48 24.09
N ASP A 270 -59.84 -0.43 23.46
CA ASP A 270 -59.82 -1.87 23.75
C ASP A 270 -59.36 -2.74 22.56
N GLY A 271 -58.63 -2.12 21.62
CA GLY A 271 -58.00 -2.78 20.48
C GLY A 271 -58.97 -3.25 19.40
N ASN A 272 -60.23 -2.80 19.41
CA ASN A 272 -61.15 -3.01 18.31
C ASN A 272 -62.29 -1.96 18.28
N THR A 273 -63.18 -2.03 17.28
CA THR A 273 -64.30 -1.08 17.10
C THR A 273 -65.67 -1.68 17.43
N SER A 274 -65.71 -2.79 18.17
CA SER A 274 -66.95 -3.45 18.56
C SER A 274 -67.58 -2.75 19.77
N GLY A 275 -68.90 -2.64 19.76
CA GLY A 275 -69.62 -2.05 20.89
C GLY A 275 -69.89 -3.07 22.00
N GLY A 276 -69.50 -2.73 23.23
CA GLY A 276 -69.95 -3.41 24.45
C GLY A 276 -69.04 -4.52 24.99
N ASP A 277 -67.81 -4.62 24.50
CA ASP A 277 -66.76 -5.56 24.95
C ASP A 277 -65.61 -4.90 25.72
N GLY A 278 -65.62 -3.59 25.90
CA GLY A 278 -64.69 -2.89 26.81
C GLY A 278 -64.78 -1.38 26.70
N CYS A 279 -64.55 -0.86 25.50
CA CYS A 279 -64.63 0.53 25.10
C CYS A 279 -65.69 0.70 24.01
N SER A 280 -66.40 1.84 23.97
CA SER A 280 -67.51 2.07 23.02
C SER A 280 -67.88 3.53 22.88
#